data_AF-A0A6L8KJW1-F1
#
_entry.id   AF-A0A6L8KJW1-F1
#
_cell.length_a   1.000
_cell.length_b   1.000
_cell.length_c   1.000
_cell.angle_alpha   90.00
_cell.angle_beta   90.00
_cell.angle_gamma   90.00
#
_symmetry.space_group_name_H-M   'P 1'
#
loop_
_entity.id
_entity.type
_entity.pdbx_description
1 polymer ?
#
loop_
_entity_poly.entity_id
_entity_poly.type
_entity_poly.pdbx_seq_one_letter_code
_entity_poly.pdbx_strand_id
1 'polypeptide(L)' 'MVVRANLGKFGQNPALREFLLQTSERVLVEASPVDNIWGIGLAFDDPRAENPLEWQGLNLLGFALMEVRARLGLANQ' A
#
# COMPACT_ATOMS: atom_id res chain seq x y z
N MET A 1 0.05 -7.34 -12.85
CA MET A 1 -0.77 -6.27 -13.46
C MET A 1 -0.93 -5.02 -12.59
N VAL A 2 -1.02 -5.11 -11.26
CA VAL A 2 -1.21 -3.92 -10.38
C VAL A 2 0.07 -3.12 -10.12
N VAL A 3 1.19 -3.78 -9.85
CA VAL A 3 2.50 -3.12 -9.60
C VAL A 3 2.93 -2.27 -10.79
N ARG A 4 2.85 -2.80 -12.02
CA ARG A 4 3.24 -2.08 -13.24
C ARG A 4 2.41 -0.81 -13.46
N ALA A 5 1.10 -0.89 -13.23
CA ALA A 5 0.22 0.28 -13.37
C ALA A 5 0.54 1.35 -12.33
N ASN A 6 0.75 0.93 -11.07
CA ASN A 6 1.15 1.86 -10.01
C ASN A 6 2.55 2.44 -10.24
N LEU A 7 3.52 1.67 -10.75
CA LEU A 7 4.81 2.21 -11.18
C LEU A 7 4.65 3.32 -12.23
N GLY A 8 3.74 3.15 -13.20
CA GLY A 8 3.42 4.22 -14.15
C GLY A 8 2.84 5.45 -13.45
N LYS A 9 1.79 5.27 -12.63
CA LYS A 9 1.12 6.35 -11.89
C LYS A 9 2.09 7.14 -11.00
N PHE A 10 2.83 6.45 -10.15
CA PHE A 10 3.74 7.06 -9.19
C PHE A 10 5.06 7.50 -9.85
N GLY A 11 5.49 6.88 -10.95
CA GLY A 11 6.68 7.30 -11.70
C GLY A 11 6.45 8.57 -12.52
N GLN A 12 5.25 8.76 -13.07
CA GLN A 12 4.91 9.92 -13.90
C GLN A 12 4.57 11.18 -13.10
N ASN A 13 4.18 11.05 -11.83
CA ASN A 13 3.75 12.17 -11.00
C ASN A 13 4.68 12.36 -9.78
N PRO A 14 5.58 13.37 -9.81
CA PRO A 14 6.57 13.58 -8.74
C PRO A 14 5.95 13.76 -7.35
N ALA A 15 4.82 14.47 -7.23
CA ALA A 15 4.17 14.69 -5.94
C ALA A 15 3.62 13.39 -5.34
N LEU A 16 3.01 12.53 -6.19
CA LEU A 16 2.55 11.22 -5.75
C LEU A 16 3.72 10.30 -5.39
N ARG A 17 4.81 10.36 -6.18
CA ARG A 17 6.05 9.63 -5.87
C ARG A 17 6.56 9.97 -4.48
N GLU A 18 6.71 11.27 -4.22
CA GLU A 18 7.22 11.77 -2.95
C GLU A 18 6.31 11.36 -1.79
N PHE A 19 5.00 11.51 -1.94
CA PHE A 19 4.02 11.05 -0.96
C PHE A 19 4.18 9.56 -0.63
N LEU A 20 4.34 8.71 -1.65
CA LEU A 20 4.55 7.27 -1.44
C LEU A 20 5.89 6.98 -0.74
N LEU A 21 6.97 7.66 -1.11
CA LEU A 21 8.29 7.48 -0.49
C LEU A 21 8.32 7.97 0.97
N GLN A 22 7.57 9.04 1.30
CA GLN A 22 7.42 9.56 2.67
C GLN A 22 6.72 8.58 3.62
N THR A 23 6.10 7.51 3.10
CA THR A 23 5.57 6.42 3.94
C THR A 23 6.68 5.61 4.62
N SER A 24 7.93 5.73 4.16
CA SER A 24 9.12 5.11 4.74
C SER A 24 8.91 3.60 4.97
N GLU A 25 9.22 3.08 6.15
CA GLU A 25 9.10 1.65 6.47
C GLU A 25 7.70 1.25 6.97
N ARG A 26 6.71 2.16 6.92
CA ARG A 26 5.35 1.82 7.38
C ARG A 26 4.70 0.80 6.45
N VAL A 27 3.92 -0.10 7.05
CA VAL A 27 3.04 -1.01 6.33
C VAL A 27 1.83 -0.21 5.84
N LEU A 28 1.56 -0.28 4.54
CA LEU A 28 0.40 0.37 3.94
C LEU A 28 -0.78 -0.60 3.94
N VAL A 29 -1.94 -0.12 4.36
CA VAL A 29 -3.17 -0.92 4.44
C VAL A 29 -4.31 -0.25 3.70
N GLU A 30 -5.09 -1.04 2.97
CA GLU A 30 -6.41 -0.62 2.50
C GLU A 30 -7.43 -1.12 3.53
N ALA A 31 -8.08 -0.17 4.22
CA ALA A 31 -8.96 -0.43 5.35
C ALA A 31 -10.44 -0.37 4.95
N SER A 32 -10.84 -1.28 4.06
CA SER A 32 -12.23 -1.52 3.70
C SER A 32 -12.79 -2.76 4.41
N PRO A 33 -13.94 -2.65 5.12
CA PRO A 33 -14.61 -3.79 5.74
C PRO A 33 -15.30 -4.71 4.72
N VAL A 34 -15.40 -4.30 3.45
CA VAL A 34 -16.06 -5.07 2.39
C VAL A 34 -15.07 -5.62 1.35
N ASP A 35 -13.76 -5.42 1.56
CA ASP A 35 -12.71 -5.94 0.69
C ASP A 35 -11.70 -6.79 1.46
N ASN A 36 -11.79 -8.11 1.28
CA ASN A 36 -10.88 -9.07 1.90
C ASN A 36 -9.74 -9.50 0.97
N ILE A 37 -9.67 -9.00 -0.27
CA ILE A 37 -8.64 -9.37 -1.25
C ILE A 37 -7.63 -8.25 -1.39
N TRP A 38 -8.08 -7.05 -1.76
CA TRP A 38 -7.19 -5.89 -1.87
C TRP A 38 -7.03 -5.18 -0.54
N GLY A 39 -8.01 -5.31 0.36
CA GLY A 39 -8.05 -4.74 1.71
C GLY A 39 -7.78 -5.71 2.85
N ILE A 40 -7.80 -5.18 4.07
CA ILE A 40 -7.64 -5.93 5.33
C ILE A 40 -8.96 -6.48 5.89
N GLY A 41 -10.10 -6.21 5.23
CA GLY A 41 -11.42 -6.67 5.70
C GLY A 41 -11.90 -6.02 6.99
N LEU A 42 -11.35 -4.85 7.35
CA LEU A 42 -11.66 -4.10 8.56
C LEU A 42 -11.78 -2.62 8.21
N ALA A 43 -12.64 -1.89 8.94
CA ALA A 43 -12.73 -0.44 8.82
C ALA A 43 -11.48 0.24 9.42
N PHE A 44 -11.18 1.46 8.98
CA PHE A 44 -9.99 2.19 9.43
C PHE A 44 -9.98 2.50 10.93
N ASP A 45 -11.16 2.56 11.57
CA ASP A 45 -11.37 2.87 12.98
C ASP A 45 -11.56 1.62 13.84
N ASP A 46 -11.51 0.42 13.25
CA ASP A 46 -11.50 -0.83 13.99
C ASP A 46 -10.12 -1.03 14.65
N PRO A 47 -10.02 -1.21 15.99
CA PRO A 47 -8.73 -1.39 16.67
C PRO A 47 -7.89 -2.56 16.13
N ARG A 48 -8.54 -3.58 15.55
CA ARG A 48 -7.86 -4.74 14.95
C ARG A 48 -7.10 -4.38 13.67
N ALA A 49 -7.40 -3.23 13.05
CA ALA A 49 -6.71 -2.78 11.84
C ALA A 49 -5.21 -2.54 12.07
N GLU A 50 -4.82 -2.21 13.30
CA GLU A 50 -3.42 -2.01 13.68
C GLU A 50 -2.64 -3.32 13.91
N ASN A 51 -3.33 -4.46 13.98
CA ASN A 51 -2.74 -5.76 14.22
C ASN A 51 -2.85 -6.67 12.98
N PRO A 52 -1.74 -6.89 12.23
CA PRO A 52 -1.76 -7.74 11.04
C PRO A 52 -2.23 -9.19 11.27
N LEU A 53 -2.13 -9.68 12.51
CA LEU A 53 -2.60 -11.02 12.86
C LEU A 53 -4.13 -11.11 12.99
N GLU A 54 -4.82 -9.97 13.08
CA GLU A 54 -6.27 -9.89 13.21
C GLU A 54 -6.96 -9.42 11.92
N TRP A 55 -6.20 -9.16 10.87
CA TRP A 55 -6.76 -8.82 9.56
C TRP A 55 -7.59 -9.97 9.01
N GLN A 56 -8.70 -9.62 8.37
CA GLN A 56 -9.62 -10.56 7.73
C GLN A 56 -9.46 -10.58 6.21
N GLY A 57 -8.49 -9.82 5.69
CA GLY A 57 -8.19 -9.69 4.27
C GLY A 57 -6.70 -9.75 3.96
N LEU A 58 -6.39 -9.85 2.67
CA LEU A 58 -5.04 -10.10 2.17
C LEU A 58 -4.20 -8.83 1.94
N ASN A 59 -4.80 -7.64 1.99
CA ASN A 59 -4.12 -6.36 1.78
C ASN A 59 -3.23 -6.31 0.51
N LEU A 60 -3.66 -6.95 -0.59
CA LEU A 60 -2.83 -7.05 -1.80
C LEU A 60 -2.48 -5.67 -2.40
N LEU A 61 -3.34 -4.66 -2.19
CA LEU A 61 -3.06 -3.30 -2.66
C LEU A 61 -1.91 -2.67 -1.87
N GLY A 62 -1.95 -2.79 -0.54
CA GLY A 62 -0.89 -2.31 0.33
C GLY A 62 0.46 -2.91 -0.03
N PHE A 63 0.51 -4.23 -0.21
CA PHE A 63 1.73 -4.93 -0.65
C PHE A 63 2.22 -4.47 -2.03
N ALA A 64 1.32 -4.30 -3.00
CA ALA A 64 1.69 -3.79 -4.32
C ALA A 64 2.28 -2.37 -4.26
N LEU A 65 1.74 -1.49 -3.40
CA LEU A 65 2.26 -0.13 -3.21
C LEU A 65 3.62 -0.11 -2.52
N MET A 66 3.86 -1.01 -1.56
CA MET A 66 5.17 -1.14 -0.92
C MET A 66 6.24 -1.66 -1.89
N GLU A 67 5.87 -2.57 -2.81
CA GLU A 67 6.77 -3.00 -3.88
C GLU A 67 7.10 -1.84 -4.85
N VAL A 68 6.10 -1.03 -5.21
CA VAL A 68 6.29 0.17 -6.03
C VAL A 68 7.23 1.16 -5.32
N ARG A 69 7.03 1.38 -4.02
CA ARG A 69 7.90 2.22 -3.18
C ARG A 69 9.35 1.74 -3.22
N ALA A 70 9.59 0.44 -3.01
CA ALA A 70 10.93 -0.14 -3.03
C ALA A 70 11.63 0.08 -4.39
N ARG A 71 10.92 -0.20 -5.50
CA ARG A 71 11.46 -0.01 -6.86
C ARG A 71 11.77 1.45 -7.18
N LEU A 72 10.92 2.38 -6.76
CA LEU A 72 11.12 3.82 -6.98
C LEU A 72 12.21 4.41 -6.06
N GLY A 73 12.42 3.84 -4.88
CA GLY A 73 13.50 4.24 -3.97
C GLY A 73 14.88 3.81 -4.47
N LEU A 74 14.99 2.62 -5.07
CA LEU A 74 16.24 2.13 -5.67
C LEU A 74 16.67 2.94 -6.91
N ALA A 75 15.73 3.49 -7.67
CA ALA A 75 16.03 4.31 -8.86
C ALA A 75 16.53 5.74 -8.54
N ASN A 76 16.64 6.11 -7.26
CA ASN A 76 17.12 7.41 -6.79
C ASN A 76 18.50 7.34 -6.11
N GLN A 77 19.19 6.19 -6.18
CA GLN A 77 20.61 6.02 -5.84
C GLN A 77 21.43 5.97 -7.12
#